data_AF-A0A940MWE0-F1
#
_entry.id   AF-A0A940MWE0-F1
#
_cell.length_a   1.000
_cell.length_b   1.000
_cell.length_c   1.000
_cell.angle_alpha   90.00
_cell.angle_beta   90.00
_cell.angle_gamma   90.00
#
_symmetry.space_group_name_H-M   'P 1'
#
loop_
_entity.id
_entity.type
_entity.pdbx_description
1 polymer ?
#
loop_
_entity_poly.entity_id
_entity_poly.type
_entity_poly.pdbx_seq_one_letter_code
_entity_poly.pdbx_strand_id
1 'polypeptide(L)'
;MEQDSSMNEAALRRSMAAAIRTVLEEGLRKTDDPVHYLRSAAEEVRQLVDLFEQGGPESRTDGALIRAILADEVEAAAQEMIRRLHH
;
A
#
# COMPACT_ATOMS: atom_id res chain seq x y z
N MET A 1 -27.97 -0.49 -3.29
CA MET A 1 -26.80 -1.37 -3.06
C MET A 1 -25.47 -0.65 -3.22
N GLU A 2 -25.38 0.51 -3.90
CA GLU A 2 -24.09 1.21 -4.10
C GLU A 2 -23.51 1.91 -2.85
N GLN A 3 -24.35 2.40 -1.92
CA GLN A 3 -23.86 3.06 -0.70
C GLN A 3 -23.13 2.10 0.25
N ASP A 4 -23.58 0.85 0.37
CA ASP A 4 -23.02 -0.14 1.29
C ASP A 4 -21.61 -0.61 0.83
N SER A 5 -21.41 -0.77 -0.48
CA SER A 5 -20.11 -1.06 -1.08
C SER A 5 -19.10 0.07 -0.89
N SER A 6 -19.53 1.33 -1.03
CA SER A 6 -18.65 2.51 -0.83
C SER A 6 -18.20 2.68 0.63
N MET A 7 -19.07 2.37 1.59
CA MET A 7 -18.74 2.42 3.01
C MET A 7 -17.73 1.33 3.40
N ASN A 8 -17.88 0.13 2.83
CA ASN A 8 -16.94 -0.97 3.04
C ASN A 8 -15.57 -0.70 2.43
N GLU A 9 -15.49 -0.08 1.24
CA GLU A 9 -14.21 0.33 0.65
C GLU A 9 -13.49 1.37 1.53
N ALA A 10 -14.20 2.39 2.01
CA ALA A 10 -13.62 3.42 2.88
C ALA A 10 -13.14 2.87 4.24
N ALA A 11 -13.82 1.86 4.77
CA ALA A 11 -13.37 1.15 5.97
C ALA A 11 -12.12 0.31 5.68
N LEU A 12 -12.11 -0.42 4.56
CA LEU A 12 -10.97 -1.21 4.11
C LEU A 12 -9.72 -0.35 3.88
N ARG A 13 -9.84 0.75 3.12
CA ARG A 13 -8.74 1.71 2.89
C ARG A 13 -8.14 2.21 4.19
N ARG A 14 -8.98 2.63 5.15
CA ARG A 14 -8.51 3.11 6.47
C ARG A 14 -7.78 2.03 7.26
N SER A 15 -8.30 0.80 7.25
CA SER A 15 -7.67 -0.34 7.94
C SER A 15 -6.31 -0.68 7.31
N MET A 16 -6.25 -0.75 5.97
CA MET A 16 -5.01 -1.00 5.24
C MET A 16 -3.98 0.09 5.47
N ALA A 17 -4.37 1.36 5.37
CA ALA A 17 -3.49 2.49 5.65
C ALA A 17 -2.87 2.44 7.05
N ALA A 18 -3.66 2.07 8.07
CA ALA A 18 -3.17 1.94 9.44
C ALA A 18 -2.17 0.77 9.58
N ALA A 19 -2.49 -0.38 8.99
CA ALA A 19 -1.61 -1.55 9.01
C ALA A 19 -0.28 -1.28 8.28
N ILE A 20 -0.34 -0.69 7.09
CA ILE A 20 0.82 -0.31 6.27
C ILE A 20 1.72 0.65 7.05
N ARG A 21 1.15 1.70 7.66
CA ARG A 21 1.94 2.64 8.47
C ARG A 21 2.66 1.93 9.61
N THR A 22 1.96 1.03 10.30
CA THR A 22 2.55 0.26 11.41
C THR A 22 3.74 -0.57 10.93
N VAL A 23 3.61 -1.24 9.79
CA VAL A 23 4.68 -2.06 9.20
C VAL A 23 5.87 -1.20 8.77
N LEU A 24 5.62 -0.09 8.05
CA LEU A 24 6.68 0.79 7.59
C LEU A 24 7.40 1.48 8.76
N GLU A 25 6.68 1.93 9.79
CA GLU A 25 7.28 2.49 11.00
C GLU A 25 8.15 1.48 11.73
N GLU A 26 7.73 0.22 11.80
CA GLU A 26 8.52 -0.84 12.41
C GLU A 26 9.78 -1.17 11.61
N GLY A 27 9.70 -1.17 10.27
CA GLY A 27 10.87 -1.31 9.41
C GLY A 27 11.84 -0.13 9.52
N LEU A 28 11.31 1.09 9.60
CA LEU A 28 12.08 2.32 9.81
C LEU A 28 12.92 2.29 11.10
N ARG A 29 12.41 1.67 12.17
CA ARG A 29 13.17 1.52 13.44
C ARG A 29 14.38 0.58 13.32
N LYS A 30 14.43 -0.25 12.28
CA LYS A 30 15.41 -1.34 12.13
C LYS A 30 16.39 -1.11 10.99
N THR A 31 16.24 -0.04 10.21
CA THR A 31 17.01 0.23 9.00
C THR A 31 18.02 1.35 9.20
N ASP A 32 19.19 1.20 8.61
CA ASP A 32 20.25 2.23 8.61
C ASP A 32 20.01 3.31 7.54
N ASP A 33 19.23 3.00 6.50
CA ASP A 33 18.80 3.96 5.46
C ASP A 33 17.27 4.01 5.36
N PRO A 34 16.63 4.90 6.14
CA PRO A 34 15.19 5.12 6.16
C PRO A 34 14.57 5.47 4.81
N VAL A 35 15.24 6.32 4.02
CA VAL A 35 14.67 6.83 2.77
C VAL A 35 14.75 5.77 1.68
N HIS A 36 15.87 5.05 1.58
CA HIS A 36 16.00 3.92 0.66
C HIS A 36 14.97 2.84 0.99
N TYR A 37 14.84 2.45 2.27
CA TYR A 37 13.86 1.46 2.71
C TYR A 37 12.43 1.80 2.25
N LEU A 38 11.97 3.03 2.49
CA LEU A 38 10.62 3.46 2.12
C LEU A 38 10.38 3.45 0.61
N ARG A 39 11.39 3.85 -0.18
CA ARG A 39 11.31 3.82 -1.66
C ARG A 39 11.25 2.38 -2.17
N SER A 40 12.12 1.50 -1.67
CA SER A 40 12.13 0.09 -2.04
C SER A 40 10.81 -0.59 -1.68
N ALA A 41 10.28 -0.35 -0.48
CA ALA A 41 9.00 -0.94 -0.07
C ALA A 41 7.84 -0.54 -1.00
N ALA A 42 7.75 0.74 -1.38
CA ALA A 42 6.73 1.20 -2.32
C ALA A 42 6.92 0.59 -3.72
N GLU A 43 8.17 0.50 -4.20
CA GLU A 43 8.47 -0.05 -5.51
C GLU A 43 8.20 -1.56 -5.59
N GLU A 44 8.61 -2.33 -4.59
CA GLU A 44 8.38 -3.78 -4.53
C GLU A 44 6.89 -4.12 -4.49
N VAL A 45 6.09 -3.38 -3.72
CA VAL A 45 4.64 -3.58 -3.66
C VAL A 45 3.98 -3.25 -5.00
N ARG A 46 4.40 -2.17 -5.67
CA ARG A 46 3.89 -1.84 -7.01
C ARG A 46 4.23 -2.93 -8.02
N GLN A 47 5.48 -3.38 -8.05
CA GLN A 47 5.90 -4.48 -8.94
C GLN A 47 5.11 -5.76 -8.67
N LEU A 48 4.84 -6.08 -7.41
CA LEU A 48 4.02 -7.23 -7.04
C LEU A 48 2.59 -7.10 -7.56
N VAL A 49 1.98 -5.92 -7.47
CA VAL A 49 0.64 -5.66 -8.03
C VAL A 49 0.64 -5.78 -9.55
N ASP A 50 1.61 -5.18 -10.24
CA ASP A 50 1.76 -5.27 -11.70
C ASP A 50 1.89 -6.73 -12.17
N LEU A 51 2.66 -7.55 -11.45
CA LEU A 51 2.79 -8.99 -11.74
C LEU A 51 1.45 -9.72 -11.62
N PHE A 52 0.64 -9.37 -10.62
CA PHE A 52 -0.69 -9.97 -10.45
C PHE A 52 -1.70 -9.52 -11.51
N GLU A 53 -1.54 -8.32 -12.08
CA GLU A 53 -2.39 -7.83 -13.16
C GLU A 53 -2.06 -8.51 -14.50
N GLN A 54 -0.80 -8.89 -14.72
CA GLN A 54 -0.35 -9.61 -15.91
C GLN A 54 -0.81 -11.08 -15.96
N GLY A 55 -1.26 -11.65 -14.83
CA GLY A 55 -1.64 -13.06 -14.67
C GLY A 55 -2.96 -13.51 -15.34
N GLY A 56 -3.66 -12.64 -16.06
CA GLY A 56 -4.83 -13.02 -16.87
C GLY A 56 -6.19 -13.09 -16.14
N PRO A 57 -7.28 -13.42 -16.87
CA PRO A 57 -8.66 -13.18 -16.45
C PRO A 57 -9.18 -14.04 -15.27
N GLU A 58 -8.50 -15.12 -14.88
CA GLU A 58 -8.89 -15.93 -13.71
C GLU A 58 -8.57 -15.24 -12.38
N SER A 59 -7.72 -14.21 -12.37
CA SER A 59 -7.44 -13.36 -11.20
C SER A 59 -8.45 -12.20 -11.01
N ARG A 60 -9.55 -12.19 -11.78
CA ARG A 60 -10.56 -11.11 -11.80
C ARG A 60 -11.80 -11.46 -10.99
N THR A 61 -11.70 -11.48 -9.66
CA THR A 61 -12.84 -11.11 -8.82
C THR A 61 -12.31 -10.69 -7.44
N ASP A 62 -12.75 -9.52 -6.98
CA ASP A 62 -12.43 -8.82 -5.72
C ASP A 62 -10.96 -8.47 -5.39
N GLY A 63 -9.98 -9.28 -5.79
CA GLY A 63 -8.57 -9.07 -5.46
C GLY A 63 -7.90 -7.88 -6.17
N ALA A 64 -8.37 -7.49 -7.36
CA ALA A 64 -7.77 -6.39 -8.12
C ALA A 64 -7.91 -5.04 -7.40
N LEU A 65 -9.09 -4.75 -6.85
CA LEU A 65 -9.34 -3.53 -6.09
C LEU A 65 -8.49 -3.49 -4.82
N ILE A 66 -8.41 -4.61 -4.09
CA ILE A 66 -7.60 -4.71 -2.86
C ILE A 66 -6.12 -4.48 -3.18
N ARG A 67 -5.61 -5.06 -4.27
CA ARG A 67 -4.22 -4.87 -4.73
C ARG A 67 -3.94 -3.42 -5.11
N ALA A 68 -4.85 -2.76 -5.82
CA ALA A 68 -4.73 -1.34 -6.15
C ALA A 68 -4.71 -0.47 -4.87
N ILE A 69 -5.64 -0.69 -3.95
CA ILE A 69 -5.66 0.01 -2.65
C ILE A 69 -4.34 -0.23 -1.89
N LEU A 70 -3.81 -1.44 -1.91
CA LEU A 70 -2.53 -1.74 -1.25
C LEU A 70 -1.38 -0.91 -1.83
N ALA A 71 -1.22 -0.89 -3.15
CA ALA A 71 -0.16 -0.14 -3.80
C ALA A 71 -0.26 1.36 -3.48
N ASP A 72 -1.46 1.95 -3.65
CA ASP A 72 -1.71 3.36 -3.39
C ASP A 72 -1.38 3.74 -1.95
N GLU A 73 -1.84 2.95 -0.97
CA GLU A 73 -1.65 3.26 0.45
C GLU A 73 -0.20 3.07 0.90
N VAL A 74 0.54 2.11 0.32
CA VAL A 74 1.99 1.96 0.57
C VAL A 74 2.75 3.14 0.01
N GLU A 75 2.47 3.55 -1.23
CA GLU A 75 3.13 4.70 -1.84
C GLU A 75 2.83 5.99 -1.05
N ALA A 76 1.57 6.24 -0.72
CA ALA A 76 1.16 7.42 0.03
C ALA A 76 1.82 7.47 1.42
N ALA A 77 1.87 6.33 2.13
CA ALA A 77 2.53 6.25 3.43
C ALA A 77 4.05 6.48 3.32
N ALA A 78 4.71 5.85 2.35
CA ALA A 78 6.14 6.01 2.11
C ALA A 78 6.51 7.47 1.79
N GLN A 79 5.76 8.12 0.89
CA GLN A 79 6.00 9.52 0.52
C GLN A 79 5.79 10.48 1.71
N GLU A 80 4.76 10.25 2.51
CA GLU A 80 4.50 11.05 3.72
C GLU A 80 5.64 10.89 4.74
N MET A 81 6.09 9.66 4.99
CA MET A 81 7.19 9.40 5.92
C MET A 81 8.51 9.99 5.42
N ILE A 82 8.83 9.88 4.13
CA ILE A 82 10.00 10.54 3.53
C ILE A 82 9.93 12.05 3.72
N ARG A 83 8.77 12.67 3.50
CA ARG A 83 8.58 14.11 3.74
C ARG A 83 8.89 14.48 5.19
N ARG A 84 8.40 13.70 6.16
CA ARG A 84 8.67 13.93 7.59
C ARG A 84 10.14 13.76 7.98
N LEU A 85 10.89 12.91 7.29
CA LEU A 85 12.33 12.73 7.56
C LEU A 85 13.18 13.90 7.05
N HIS A 86 12.67 14.70 6.11
CA HIS A 86 13.35 15.89 5.59
C HIS A 86 12.95 17.20 6.31
N HIS A 87 12.05 17.15 7.29
CA HIS A 87 11.61 18.28 8.12
C HIS A 87 12.21 18.18 9.52
#